data_AF-A0A0S8C1K7-F1
#
_entry.id   AF-A0A0S8C1K7-F1
#
_cell.length_a   1.000
_cell.length_b   1.000
_cell.length_c   1.000
_cell.angle_alpha   90.00
_cell.angle_beta   90.00
_cell.angle_gamma   90.00
#
_symmetry.space_group_name_H-M   'P 1'
#
loop_
_entity.id
_entity.type
_entity.pdbx_description
1 polymer ?
#
loop_
_entity_poly.entity_id
_entity_poly.type
_entity_poly.pdbx_seq_one_letter_code
_entity_poly.pdbx_strand_id
1 'polypeptide(L)'
;MGQRWGILLCIAVCHVATLGALPVDAQTSTEDAAAREYFERGRTAFQEADYEGALVYFRHAYRLSQRSELQYNIGVAADRLQREEEAVEAFERYLEETEQPAREAEVRERIAALRRSIEERDATKRALEEAAVRYEPAGPKTATVDGARIKTSAIAGSTALAAAGAAGVAAMGIGLARDGSCAREIGGRCVTEHSSTAWTWVYGGLGVAALAGSAAWLSVSAKRQKNAHTTRVSITPTGVRVTGTF
;
A
#
# COMPACT_ATOMS: atom_id res chain seq x y z
N MET A 1 -16.97 96.07 -25.62
CA MET A 1 -17.54 95.17 -26.64
C MET A 1 -16.98 93.77 -26.39
N GLY A 2 -17.83 92.78 -26.16
CA GLY A 2 -17.45 91.39 -25.85
C GLY A 2 -18.59 90.70 -25.11
N GLN A 3 -19.34 89.88 -25.83
CA GLN A 3 -20.74 89.52 -25.57
C GLN A 3 -20.94 88.46 -24.47
N ARG A 4 -22.03 88.65 -23.71
CA ARG A 4 -22.79 87.58 -23.04
C ARG A 4 -23.67 86.89 -24.10
N TRP A 5 -24.10 85.65 -23.81
CA TRP A 5 -25.21 84.82 -24.36
C TRP A 5 -24.63 83.42 -24.67
N GLY A 6 -25.22 82.29 -24.29
CA GLY A 6 -26.46 81.97 -23.63
C GLY A 6 -26.50 80.43 -23.52
N ILE A 7 -27.08 79.96 -22.43
CA ILE A 7 -27.36 78.57 -22.06
C ILE A 7 -28.09 77.83 -23.20
N LEU A 8 -27.70 76.58 -23.47
CA LEU A 8 -28.40 75.44 -24.13
C LEU A 8 -27.28 74.56 -24.73
N LEU A 9 -26.98 73.33 -24.29
CA LEU A 9 -27.85 72.17 -24.40
C LEU A 9 -27.19 71.02 -23.60
N CYS A 10 -27.93 70.45 -22.65
CA CYS A 10 -27.66 69.15 -22.06
C CYS A 10 -27.71 68.04 -23.12
N ILE A 11 -27.11 66.89 -22.79
CA ILE A 11 -27.27 65.55 -23.39
C ILE A 11 -26.17 65.16 -24.39
N ALA A 12 -25.11 64.55 -23.86
CA ALA A 12 -24.54 63.31 -24.41
C ALA A 12 -23.82 62.54 -23.30
N VAL A 13 -24.66 62.08 -22.36
CA VAL A 13 -24.59 60.83 -21.60
C VAL A 13 -23.27 60.06 -21.74
N CYS A 14 -22.53 60.04 -20.61
CA CYS A 14 -21.63 58.98 -20.17
C CYS A 14 -21.93 57.63 -20.83
N HIS A 15 -21.01 57.14 -21.66
CA HIS A 15 -20.94 55.71 -21.93
C HIS A 15 -20.66 55.00 -20.60
N VAL A 16 -21.73 54.43 -20.07
CA VAL A 16 -21.79 53.56 -18.91
C VAL A 16 -20.89 52.35 -19.17
N ALA A 17 -19.67 52.39 -18.63
CA ALA A 17 -18.90 51.19 -18.34
C ALA A 17 -19.32 50.69 -16.95
N THR A 18 -20.53 50.13 -16.85
CA THR A 18 -20.89 49.27 -15.70
C THR A 18 -20.15 47.95 -15.87
N LEU A 19 -18.87 47.95 -15.49
CA LEU A 19 -18.23 46.71 -15.04
C LEU A 19 -18.96 46.28 -13.77
N GLY A 20 -19.60 45.11 -13.84
CA GLY A 20 -20.28 44.51 -12.70
C GLY A 20 -19.33 44.34 -11.52
N ALA A 21 -19.64 44.99 -10.40
CA ALA A 21 -19.13 44.58 -9.11
C ALA A 21 -19.73 43.20 -8.80
N LEU A 22 -18.93 42.15 -8.98
CA LEU A 22 -19.31 40.81 -8.56
C LEU A 22 -19.38 40.74 -7.02
N PRO A 23 -20.29 39.94 -6.45
CA PRO A 23 -20.46 39.79 -5.01
C PRO A 23 -19.31 38.96 -4.42
N VAL A 24 -18.15 39.59 -4.19
CA VAL A 24 -16.98 38.93 -3.58
C VAL A 24 -17.25 38.54 -2.12
N ASP A 25 -18.00 39.35 -1.37
CA ASP A 25 -18.18 39.18 0.07
C ASP A 25 -19.04 37.96 0.45
N ALA A 26 -20.06 37.66 -0.35
CA ALA A 26 -20.95 36.51 -0.08
C ALA A 26 -20.25 35.17 -0.34
N GLN A 27 -19.42 35.07 -1.39
CA GLN A 27 -18.72 33.83 -1.74
C GLN A 27 -17.65 33.46 -0.70
N THR A 28 -16.83 34.42 -0.28
CA THR A 28 -15.81 34.21 0.75
C THR A 28 -16.43 33.71 2.07
N SER A 29 -17.57 34.27 2.48
CA SER A 29 -18.27 33.82 3.69
C SER A 29 -18.76 32.37 3.62
N THR A 30 -19.21 31.92 2.45
CA THR A 30 -19.66 30.53 2.23
C THR A 30 -18.50 29.55 2.15
N GLU A 31 -17.39 29.93 1.53
CA GLU A 31 -16.17 29.11 1.46
C GLU A 31 -15.52 28.96 2.84
N ASP A 32 -15.51 30.04 3.64
CA ASP A 32 -15.06 30.00 5.03
C ASP A 32 -15.90 29.07 5.90
N ALA A 33 -17.23 29.07 5.74
CA ALA A 33 -18.11 28.16 6.45
C ALA A 33 -17.86 26.69 6.05
N ALA A 34 -17.74 26.43 4.74
CA ALA A 34 -17.43 25.10 4.22
C ALA A 34 -16.03 24.61 4.69
N ALA A 35 -15.03 25.49 4.70
CA ALA A 35 -13.69 25.16 5.18
C ALA A 35 -13.69 24.72 6.65
N ARG A 36 -14.48 25.40 7.50
CA ARG A 36 -14.65 25.01 8.92
C ARG A 36 -15.30 23.65 9.06
N GLU A 37 -16.33 23.36 8.26
CA GLU A 37 -16.97 22.04 8.27
C GLU A 37 -15.98 20.93 7.89
N TYR A 38 -15.19 21.13 6.84
CA TYR A 38 -14.13 20.19 6.47
C TYR A 38 -13.07 20.04 7.56
N PHE A 39 -12.65 21.14 8.20
CA PHE A 39 -11.71 21.08 9.31
C PHE A 39 -12.25 20.26 10.48
N GLU A 40 -13.51 20.45 10.89
CA GLU A 40 -14.12 19.69 11.99
C GLU A 40 -14.26 18.19 11.67
N ARG A 41 -14.59 17.85 10.42
CA ARG A 41 -14.56 16.46 9.95
C ARG A 41 -13.15 15.87 9.99
N GLY A 42 -12.16 16.63 9.53
CA GLY A 42 -10.76 16.22 9.60
C GLY A 42 -10.29 16.01 11.03
N ARG A 43 -10.66 16.89 11.95
CA ARG A 43 -10.36 16.79 13.39
C ARG A 43 -10.99 15.55 14.01
N THR A 44 -12.23 15.23 13.63
CA THR A 44 -12.95 14.04 14.11
C THR A 44 -12.28 12.77 13.57
N ALA A 45 -12.03 12.68 12.26
CA ALA A 45 -11.31 11.56 11.65
C ALA A 45 -9.92 11.35 12.28
N PHE A 46 -9.19 12.44 12.55
CA PHE A 46 -7.88 12.37 13.20
C PHE A 46 -7.97 11.80 14.62
N GLN A 47 -9.01 12.16 15.39
CA GLN A 47 -9.24 11.61 16.75
C GLN A 47 -9.61 10.13 16.72
N GLU A 48 -10.29 9.69 15.66
CA GLU A 48 -10.64 8.29 15.41
C GLU A 48 -9.47 7.50 14.80
N ALA A 49 -8.28 8.11 14.67
CA ALA A 49 -7.09 7.56 14.01
C ALA A 49 -7.27 7.20 12.53
N ASP A 50 -8.34 7.71 11.89
CA ASP A 50 -8.49 7.71 10.42
C ASP A 50 -7.66 8.86 9.83
N TYR A 51 -6.35 8.66 9.78
CA TYR A 51 -5.41 9.68 9.32
C TYR A 51 -5.52 9.91 7.79
N GLU A 52 -5.88 8.90 7.00
CA GLU A 52 -6.20 9.06 5.58
C GLU A 52 -7.39 10.01 5.37
N GLY A 53 -8.51 9.76 6.07
CA GLY A 53 -9.69 10.61 6.01
C GLY A 53 -9.40 12.02 6.51
N ALA A 54 -8.67 12.14 7.63
CA ALA A 54 -8.24 13.42 8.17
C ALA A 54 -7.42 14.23 7.16
N LEU A 55 -6.44 13.59 6.50
CA LEU A 55 -5.60 14.22 5.51
C LEU A 55 -6.42 14.76 4.32
N VAL A 56 -7.39 13.98 3.83
CA VAL A 56 -8.30 14.42 2.77
C VAL A 56 -9.08 15.66 3.23
N TYR A 57 -9.72 15.60 4.39
CA TYR A 57 -10.52 16.69 4.90
C TYR A 57 -9.71 17.97 5.16
N PHE A 58 -8.52 17.87 5.75
CA PHE A 58 -7.65 19.02 5.97
C PHE A 58 -7.18 19.67 4.66
N ARG A 59 -6.86 18.88 3.62
CA ARG A 59 -6.54 19.41 2.28
C ARG A 59 -7.71 20.16 1.65
N HIS A 60 -8.94 19.66 1.83
CA HIS A 60 -10.14 20.36 1.36
C HIS A 60 -10.36 21.67 2.12
N ALA A 61 -10.22 21.65 3.44
CA ALA A 61 -10.29 22.86 4.26
C ALA A 61 -9.22 23.89 3.85
N TYR A 62 -7.99 23.43 3.55
CA TYR A 62 -6.90 24.31 3.13
C TYR A 62 -7.18 24.92 1.76
N ARG A 63 -7.68 24.13 0.80
CA ARG A 63 -8.02 24.64 -0.54
C ARG A 63 -9.06 25.77 -0.49
N LEU A 64 -10.01 25.69 0.44
CA LEU A 64 -11.09 26.66 0.57
C LEU A 64 -10.68 27.90 1.37
N SER A 65 -9.88 27.74 2.43
CA SER A 65 -9.56 28.85 3.34
C SER A 65 -8.16 29.44 3.18
N GLN A 66 -7.23 28.70 2.56
CA GLN A 66 -5.81 29.03 2.46
C GLN A 66 -5.14 29.40 3.79
N ARG A 67 -5.70 28.92 4.91
CA ARG A 67 -5.16 29.16 6.26
C ARG A 67 -3.92 28.31 6.49
N SER A 68 -2.79 28.95 6.78
CA SER A 68 -1.50 28.28 6.93
C SER A 68 -1.50 27.26 8.08
N GLU A 69 -2.33 27.44 9.12
CA GLU A 69 -2.43 26.49 10.23
C GLU A 69 -2.93 25.10 9.79
N LEU A 70 -3.63 25.01 8.66
CA LEU A 70 -4.04 23.72 8.11
C LEU A 70 -2.87 22.94 7.53
N GLN A 71 -1.80 23.61 7.09
CA GLN A 71 -0.57 22.94 6.63
C GLN A 71 0.08 22.14 7.77
N TYR A 72 0.05 22.66 8.99
CA TYR A 72 0.50 21.90 10.16
C TYR A 72 -0.32 20.61 10.35
N ASN A 73 -1.65 20.69 10.27
CA ASN A 73 -2.51 19.52 10.43
C ASN A 73 -2.34 18.50 9.29
N ILE A 74 -2.13 18.97 8.06
CA ILE A 74 -1.79 18.14 6.91
C ILE A 74 -0.46 17.41 7.17
N GLY A 75 0.57 18.14 7.61
CA GLY A 75 1.88 17.58 7.96
C GLY A 75 1.80 16.52 9.05
N VAL A 76 1.06 16.79 10.14
CA VAL A 76 0.85 15.82 11.23
C VAL A 76 0.11 14.57 10.75
N ALA A 77 -0.95 14.73 9.92
CA ALA A 77 -1.67 13.58 9.38
C ALA A 77 -0.80 12.75 8.43
N ALA A 78 -0.06 13.39 7.51
CA ALA A 78 0.87 12.71 6.62
C ALA A 78 1.99 11.98 7.38
N ASP A 79 2.49 12.58 8.45
CA ASP A 79 3.51 11.99 9.32
C ASP A 79 3.00 10.73 10.04
N ARG A 80 1.76 10.75 10.56
CA ARG A 80 1.10 9.56 11.13
C ARG A 80 0.93 8.42 10.12
N LEU A 81 0.86 8.76 8.83
CA LEU A 81 0.79 7.81 7.72
C LEU A 81 2.16 7.36 7.19
N GLN A 82 3.26 7.80 7.81
CA GLN A 82 4.63 7.59 7.34
C GLN A 82 4.87 8.07 5.90
N ARG A 83 4.11 9.07 5.45
CA ARG A 83 4.32 9.75 4.17
C ARG A 83 5.31 10.90 4.38
N GLU A 84 6.56 10.52 4.62
CA GLU A 84 7.59 11.43 5.14
C GLU A 84 7.84 12.64 4.23
N GLU A 85 7.91 12.43 2.91
CA GLU A 85 8.09 13.50 1.93
C GLU A 85 6.94 14.51 1.97
N GLU A 86 5.71 14.00 2.01
CA GLU A 86 4.50 14.82 2.06
C GLU A 86 4.40 15.61 3.38
N ALA A 87 4.78 14.97 4.48
CA ALA A 87 4.82 15.61 5.79
C ALA A 87 5.84 16.75 5.82
N VAL A 88 7.05 16.53 5.29
CA VAL A 88 8.09 17.56 5.18
C VAL A 88 7.59 18.75 4.37
N GLU A 89 7.01 18.50 3.19
CA GLU A 89 6.48 19.57 2.33
C GLU A 89 5.39 20.40 3.04
N ALA A 90 4.44 19.75 3.70
CA ALA A 90 3.39 20.46 4.43
C ALA A 90 3.94 21.26 5.63
N PHE A 91 4.89 20.71 6.36
CA PHE A 91 5.54 21.40 7.46
C PHE A 91 6.38 22.60 7.02
N GLU A 92 7.07 22.51 5.89
CA GLU A 92 7.80 23.63 5.28
C GLU A 92 6.84 24.76 4.90
N ARG A 93 5.74 24.42 4.21
CA ARG A 93 4.69 25.40 3.89
C ARG A 93 4.10 26.06 5.13
N TYR A 94 3.89 25.31 6.21
CA TYR A 94 3.44 25.90 7.48
C TYR A 94 4.41 26.96 8.01
N LEU A 95 5.72 26.70 7.94
CA LEU A 95 6.75 27.64 8.38
C LEU A 95 6.92 28.83 7.44
N GLU A 96 6.68 28.65 6.14
CA GLU A 96 6.78 29.70 5.12
C GLU A 96 5.55 30.62 5.09
N GLU A 97 4.35 30.06 5.21
CA GLU A 97 3.08 30.77 5.08
C GLU A 97 2.63 31.45 6.38
N THR A 98 3.19 31.07 7.54
CA THR A 98 2.80 31.61 8.85
C THR A 98 3.79 32.65 9.34
N GLU A 99 3.36 33.90 9.53
CA GLU A 99 4.24 35.00 10.00
C GLU A 99 4.90 34.71 11.37
N GLN A 100 4.17 34.06 12.28
CA GLN A 100 4.65 33.71 13.62
C GLN A 100 4.19 32.28 13.98
N PRO A 101 4.90 31.24 13.52
CA PRO A 101 4.48 29.86 13.73
C PRO A 101 4.61 29.47 15.21
N ALA A 102 3.48 29.26 15.90
CA ALA A 102 3.45 28.88 17.31
C ALA A 102 4.24 27.59 17.64
N ARG A 103 4.40 26.70 16.64
CA ARG A 103 5.09 25.40 16.78
C ARG A 103 6.40 25.33 16.00
N GLU A 104 7.04 26.47 15.74
CA GLU A 104 8.24 26.54 14.88
C GLU A 104 9.35 25.55 15.29
N ALA A 105 9.71 25.52 16.58
CA ALA A 105 10.78 24.64 17.08
C ALA A 105 10.43 23.14 16.91
N GLU A 106 9.21 22.75 17.30
CA GLU A 106 8.69 21.38 17.16
C GLU A 106 8.71 20.93 15.68
N VAL A 107 8.21 21.80 14.78
CA VAL A 107 8.13 21.49 13.36
C VAL A 107 9.51 21.38 12.72
N ARG A 108 10.45 22.28 13.05
CA ARG A 108 11.84 22.21 12.54
C ARG A 108 12.55 20.93 12.99
N GLU A 109 12.38 20.54 14.26
CA GLU A 109 12.93 19.28 14.77
C GLU A 109 12.34 18.08 14.02
N ARG A 110 11.02 18.09 13.78
CA ARG A 110 10.35 17.02 13.05
C ARG A 110 10.80 16.91 11.60
N ILE A 111 10.92 18.04 10.88
CA ILE A 111 11.47 18.09 9.52
C ILE A 111 12.88 17.48 9.49
N ALA A 112 13.74 17.85 10.43
CA ALA A 112 15.12 17.33 10.48
C ALA A 112 15.15 15.80 10.70
N ALA A 113 14.27 15.27 11.56
CA ALA A 113 14.14 13.84 11.77
C ALA A 113 13.63 13.10 10.53
N LEU A 114 12.59 13.62 9.87
CA LEU A 114 12.02 13.04 8.66
C LEU A 114 13.02 13.03 7.50
N ARG A 115 13.72 14.14 7.27
CA ARG A 115 14.76 14.22 6.22
C ARG A 115 15.88 13.22 6.42
N ARG A 116 16.31 12.97 7.66
CA ARG A 116 17.31 11.94 7.97
C ARG A 116 16.80 10.54 7.61
N SER A 117 15.56 10.22 7.99
CA SER A 117 14.92 8.93 7.65
C SER A 117 14.87 8.70 6.13
N ILE A 118 14.46 9.72 5.38
CA ILE A 118 14.42 9.70 3.91
C ILE A 118 15.83 9.46 3.34
N GLU A 119 16.84 10.19 3.82
CA GLU A 119 18.22 10.03 3.35
C GLU A 119 18.79 8.62 3.62
N GLU A 120 18.53 8.06 4.80
CA GLU A 120 18.94 6.69 5.15
C GLU A 120 18.26 5.64 4.26
N ARG A 121 16.96 5.79 4.00
CA ARG A 121 16.21 4.92 3.08
C ARG A 121 16.78 5.01 1.66
N ASP A 122 17.04 6.21 1.17
CA ASP A 122 17.56 6.44 -0.18
C ASP A 122 19.01 5.97 -0.33
N ALA A 123 19.84 6.11 0.70
CA ALA A 123 21.19 5.54 0.73
C ALA A 123 21.14 4.01 0.66
N THR A 124 20.26 3.39 1.44
CA THR A 124 20.06 1.93 1.42
C THR A 124 19.58 1.45 0.05
N LYS A 125 18.60 2.14 -0.54
CA LYS A 125 18.09 1.83 -1.88
C LYS A 125 19.20 1.90 -2.93
N ARG A 126 19.98 2.98 -2.94
CA ARG A 126 21.12 3.15 -3.86
C ARG A 126 22.18 2.06 -3.68
N ALA A 127 22.49 1.67 -2.44
CA ALA A 127 23.44 0.58 -2.17
C ALA A 127 22.92 -0.78 -2.68
N LEU A 128 21.63 -1.06 -2.54
CA LEU A 128 21.00 -2.27 -3.08
C LEU A 128 21.01 -2.27 -4.61
N GLU A 129 20.72 -1.13 -5.23
CA GLU A 129 20.78 -0.97 -6.69
C GLU A 129 22.21 -1.16 -7.21
N GLU A 130 23.23 -0.58 -6.57
CA GLU A 130 24.63 -0.78 -6.94
C GLU A 130 25.06 -2.25 -6.79
N ALA A 131 24.66 -2.92 -5.70
CA ALA A 131 24.93 -4.33 -5.49
C ALA A 131 24.26 -5.21 -6.55
N ALA A 132 23.03 -4.87 -6.96
CA ALA A 132 22.32 -5.57 -8.02
C ALA A 132 22.99 -5.40 -9.39
N VAL A 133 23.53 -4.21 -9.70
CA VAL A 133 24.28 -3.97 -10.95
C VAL A 133 25.63 -4.69 -10.93
N ARG A 134 26.34 -4.69 -9.80
CA ARG A 134 27.62 -5.40 -9.64
C ARG A 134 27.45 -6.92 -9.73
N TYR A 135 26.31 -7.43 -9.29
CA TYR A 135 25.96 -8.84 -9.46
C TYR A 135 25.51 -9.09 -10.91
N GLU A 136 26.49 -9.21 -11.81
CA GLU A 136 26.26 -9.85 -13.09
C GLU A 136 26.04 -11.34 -12.79
N PRO A 137 24.83 -11.92 -13.00
CA PRO A 137 24.66 -13.34 -12.78
C PRO A 137 25.65 -14.04 -13.71
N ALA A 138 26.54 -14.85 -13.13
CA ALA A 138 27.52 -15.65 -13.85
C ALA A 138 26.80 -16.58 -14.85
N GLY A 139 26.52 -16.06 -16.05
CA GLY A 139 25.76 -16.69 -17.12
C GLY A 139 24.35 -17.17 -16.71
N PRO A 140 23.52 -17.56 -17.70
CA PRO A 140 22.45 -18.49 -17.38
C PRO A 140 23.13 -19.72 -16.76
N LYS A 141 22.84 -20.02 -15.49
CA LYS A 141 22.96 -21.40 -15.02
C LYS A 141 21.96 -22.18 -15.88
N THR A 142 22.40 -22.61 -17.05
CA THR A 142 21.82 -23.75 -17.73
C THR A 142 21.95 -24.87 -16.71
N ALA A 143 20.91 -25.04 -15.90
CA ALA A 143 20.60 -26.32 -15.34
C ALA A 143 20.48 -27.21 -16.57
N THR A 144 21.58 -27.86 -16.95
CA THR A 144 21.56 -29.06 -17.74
C THR A 144 20.72 -30.01 -16.92
N VAL A 145 19.42 -29.98 -17.17
CA VAL A 145 18.53 -31.09 -16.89
C VAL A 145 19.11 -32.19 -17.78
N ASP A 146 20.06 -32.94 -17.23
CA ASP A 146 20.52 -34.17 -17.84
C ASP A 146 19.27 -34.95 -18.20
N GLY A 147 19.17 -35.29 -19.48
CA GLY A 147 18.03 -35.93 -20.12
C GLY A 147 17.80 -37.36 -19.63
N ALA A 148 17.78 -37.57 -18.31
CA ALA A 148 17.06 -38.66 -17.70
C ALA A 148 15.60 -38.48 -18.12
N ARG A 149 15.19 -39.22 -19.16
CA ARG A 149 13.79 -39.41 -19.54
C ARG A 149 13.03 -39.89 -18.31
N ILE A 150 12.48 -38.96 -17.53
CA ILE A 150 11.50 -39.27 -16.51
C ILE A 150 10.31 -39.81 -17.28
N LYS A 151 10.06 -41.13 -17.14
CA LYS A 151 8.89 -41.78 -17.73
C LYS A 151 7.65 -40.98 -17.31
N THR A 152 6.90 -40.51 -18.30
CA THR A 152 5.72 -39.64 -18.20
C THR A 152 4.63 -40.18 -17.27
N SER A 153 4.67 -41.46 -16.89
CA SER A 153 3.78 -42.05 -15.89
C SER A 153 4.02 -41.54 -14.45
N ALA A 154 5.16 -40.90 -14.16
CA ALA A 154 5.43 -40.32 -12.84
C ALA A 154 4.89 -38.89 -12.67
N ILE A 155 4.59 -38.17 -13.76
CA ILE A 155 4.17 -36.77 -13.72
C ILE A 155 2.64 -36.64 -13.73
N ALA A 156 1.91 -37.63 -14.26
CA ALA A 156 0.45 -37.63 -14.25
C ALA A 156 -0.18 -37.81 -12.84
N GLY A 157 0.56 -38.36 -11.88
CA GLY A 157 0.06 -38.59 -10.52
C GLY A 157 0.18 -37.38 -9.58
N SER A 158 1.16 -36.50 -9.81
CA SER A 158 1.51 -35.43 -8.86
C SER A 158 0.83 -34.08 -9.13
N THR A 159 0.48 -33.76 -10.37
CA THR A 159 -0.21 -32.50 -10.70
C THR A 159 -1.70 -32.52 -10.36
N ALA A 160 -2.33 -33.70 -10.35
CA ALA A 160 -3.73 -33.85 -9.93
C ALA A 160 -3.92 -33.67 -8.41
N LEU A 161 -2.95 -34.08 -7.59
CA LEU A 161 -3.05 -33.99 -6.13
C LEU A 161 -2.78 -32.58 -5.58
N ALA A 162 -1.88 -31.81 -6.21
CA ALA A 162 -1.50 -30.48 -5.74
C ALA A 162 -2.58 -29.41 -6.01
N ALA A 163 -3.27 -29.48 -7.16
CA ALA A 163 -4.35 -28.54 -7.48
C ALA A 163 -5.61 -28.78 -6.63
N ALA A 164 -5.92 -30.03 -6.28
CA ALA A 164 -7.06 -30.35 -5.41
C ALA A 164 -6.81 -29.99 -3.93
N GLY A 165 -5.56 -30.11 -3.45
CA GLY A 165 -5.22 -29.82 -2.05
C GLY A 165 -5.27 -28.33 -1.68
N ALA A 166 -4.79 -27.45 -2.57
CA ALA A 166 -4.74 -26.00 -2.28
C ALA A 166 -6.14 -25.35 -2.23
N ALA A 167 -7.07 -25.79 -3.07
CA ALA A 167 -8.44 -25.29 -3.07
C ALA A 167 -9.23 -25.69 -1.81
N GLY A 168 -8.96 -26.89 -1.27
CA GLY A 168 -9.61 -27.38 -0.04
C GLY A 168 -9.23 -26.59 1.21
N VAL A 169 -7.95 -26.18 1.34
CA VAL A 169 -7.47 -25.41 2.51
C VAL A 169 -7.99 -23.96 2.49
N ALA A 170 -8.09 -23.34 1.30
CA ALA A 170 -8.65 -22.00 1.16
C ALA A 170 -10.16 -21.95 1.51
N ALA A 171 -10.92 -22.98 1.15
CA ALA A 171 -12.34 -23.07 1.50
C ALA A 171 -12.59 -23.24 3.01
N MET A 172 -11.68 -23.91 3.73
CA MET A 172 -11.79 -24.11 5.19
C MET A 172 -11.44 -22.83 5.99
N GLY A 173 -10.47 -22.04 5.52
CA GLY A 173 -10.10 -20.77 6.15
C GLY A 173 -11.20 -19.70 6.09
N ILE A 174 -11.99 -19.67 5.02
CA ILE A 174 -13.13 -18.75 4.88
C ILE A 174 -14.32 -19.20 5.73
N GLY A 175 -14.47 -20.51 5.97
CA GLY A 175 -15.52 -21.07 6.84
C GLY A 175 -15.32 -20.78 8.33
N LEU A 176 -14.10 -20.95 8.84
CA LEU A 176 -13.81 -20.76 10.27
C LEU A 176 -13.75 -19.29 10.72
N ALA A 177 -13.62 -18.34 9.79
CA ALA A 177 -13.59 -16.91 10.11
C ALA A 177 -14.98 -16.27 10.28
N ARG A 178 -16.06 -17.00 9.95
CA ARG A 178 -17.45 -16.49 10.03
C ARG A 178 -18.30 -17.15 11.13
N ASP A 179 -17.78 -18.17 11.80
CA ASP A 179 -18.45 -18.74 12.97
C ASP A 179 -18.30 -17.78 14.16
N GLY A 180 -19.34 -16.99 14.41
CA GLY A 180 -19.49 -16.19 15.63
C GLY A 180 -19.58 -14.67 15.45
N SER A 181 -19.47 -14.14 14.23
CA SER A 181 -19.74 -12.71 14.00
C SER A 181 -21.24 -12.48 13.84
N CYS A 182 -21.78 -11.46 14.52
CA CYS A 182 -23.21 -11.16 14.47
C CYS A 182 -23.57 -10.64 13.07
N ALA A 183 -24.32 -11.42 12.30
CA ALA A 183 -24.66 -11.07 10.92
C ALA A 183 -25.73 -9.98 10.86
N ARG A 184 -26.70 -10.01 11.78
CA ARG A 184 -27.76 -9.00 11.87
C ARG A 184 -28.41 -9.01 13.26
N GLU A 185 -28.61 -7.82 13.83
CA GLU A 185 -29.34 -7.63 15.09
C GLU A 185 -30.76 -7.16 14.80
N ILE A 186 -31.76 -7.90 15.30
CA ILE A 186 -33.19 -7.54 15.18
C ILE A 186 -33.80 -7.63 16.57
N GLY A 187 -34.17 -6.47 17.14
CA GLY A 187 -34.83 -6.40 18.44
C GLY A 187 -33.99 -6.87 19.62
N GLY A 188 -32.68 -6.60 19.63
CA GLY A 188 -31.77 -6.97 20.72
C GLY A 188 -31.40 -8.46 20.75
N ARG A 189 -31.71 -9.22 19.69
CA ARG A 189 -31.32 -10.62 19.53
C ARG A 189 -30.44 -10.74 18.28
N CYS A 190 -29.26 -11.33 18.47
CA CYS A 190 -28.36 -11.64 17.38
C CYS A 190 -28.83 -12.89 16.64
N VAL A 191 -29.02 -12.78 15.33
CA VAL A 191 -29.28 -13.93 14.45
C VAL A 191 -27.97 -14.31 13.78
N THR A 192 -27.42 -15.46 14.16
CA THR A 192 -26.20 -16.02 13.56
C THR A 192 -26.57 -16.89 12.36
N GLU A 193 -25.96 -16.65 11.20
CA GLU A 193 -26.17 -17.48 10.01
C GLU A 193 -25.12 -18.61 9.97
N HIS A 194 -25.54 -19.82 10.34
CA HIS A 194 -24.66 -21.00 10.38
C HIS A 194 -24.61 -21.62 8.98
N SER A 195 -23.57 -21.32 8.19
CA SER A 195 -23.45 -21.83 6.81
C SER A 195 -22.65 -23.13 6.69
N SER A 196 -22.34 -23.82 7.80
CA SER A 196 -21.56 -25.06 7.78
C SER A 196 -22.38 -26.21 7.19
N THR A 197 -22.33 -26.40 5.88
CA THR A 197 -22.90 -27.59 5.23
C THR A 197 -22.06 -28.81 5.58
N ALA A 198 -22.69 -29.98 5.78
CA ALA A 198 -22.02 -31.24 6.15
C ALA A 198 -20.82 -31.62 5.25
N TRP A 199 -20.81 -31.11 4.02
CA TRP A 199 -19.74 -31.27 3.04
C TRP A 199 -18.41 -30.60 3.45
N THR A 200 -18.42 -29.54 4.26
CA THR A 200 -17.19 -28.85 4.71
C THR A 200 -16.26 -29.77 5.52
N TRP A 201 -16.82 -30.61 6.40
CA TRP A 201 -16.07 -31.60 7.18
C TRP A 201 -15.52 -32.74 6.31
N VAL A 202 -16.28 -33.15 5.29
CA VAL A 202 -15.87 -34.20 4.34
C VAL A 202 -14.69 -33.74 3.50
N TYR A 203 -14.74 -32.52 2.94
CA TYR A 203 -13.64 -31.98 2.14
C TYR A 203 -12.42 -31.59 2.99
N GLY A 204 -12.63 -31.08 4.21
CA GLY A 204 -11.55 -30.80 5.17
C GLY A 204 -10.76 -32.06 5.57
N GLY A 205 -11.47 -33.17 5.85
CA GLY A 205 -10.83 -34.45 6.18
C GLY A 205 -10.05 -35.06 5.01
N LEU A 206 -10.58 -34.98 3.78
CA LEU A 206 -9.91 -35.46 2.57
C LEU A 206 -8.61 -34.67 2.26
N GLY A 207 -8.60 -33.36 2.51
CA GLY A 207 -7.42 -32.51 2.29
C GLY A 207 -6.23 -32.88 3.19
N VAL A 208 -6.47 -33.17 4.48
CA VAL A 208 -5.41 -33.53 5.43
C VAL A 208 -4.79 -34.89 5.09
N ALA A 209 -5.60 -35.87 4.65
CA ALA A 209 -5.10 -37.18 4.26
C ALA A 209 -4.17 -37.13 3.03
N ALA A 210 -4.45 -36.24 2.07
CA ALA A 210 -3.63 -36.06 0.87
C ALA A 210 -2.23 -35.50 1.20
N LEU A 211 -2.11 -34.63 2.20
CA LEU A 211 -0.82 -34.05 2.63
C LEU A 211 0.05 -35.06 3.41
N ALA A 212 -0.56 -35.95 4.20
CA ALA A 212 0.19 -37.00 4.89
C ALA A 212 0.79 -38.03 3.90
N GLY A 213 0.05 -38.38 2.84
CA GLY A 213 0.52 -39.30 1.80
C GLY A 213 1.72 -38.77 1.00
N SER A 214 1.76 -37.46 0.71
CA SER A 214 2.85 -36.85 -0.06
C SER A 214 4.17 -36.80 0.72
N ALA A 215 4.12 -36.55 2.03
CA ALA A 215 5.29 -36.58 2.90
C ALA A 215 5.92 -37.99 3.00
N ALA A 216 5.10 -39.03 3.06
CA ALA A 216 5.56 -40.42 3.05
C ALA A 216 6.23 -40.81 1.71
N TRP A 217 5.67 -40.36 0.57
CA TRP A 217 6.24 -40.63 -0.74
C TRP A 217 7.60 -39.93 -0.95
N LEU A 218 7.74 -38.68 -0.51
CA LEU A 218 8.99 -37.91 -0.59
C LEU A 218 10.11 -38.50 0.29
N SER A 219 9.77 -39.00 1.47
CA SER A 219 10.75 -39.63 2.36
C SER A 219 11.23 -40.99 1.83
N VAL A 220 10.35 -41.77 1.20
CA VAL A 220 10.73 -43.03 0.52
C VAL A 220 11.58 -42.77 -0.73
N SER A 221 11.26 -41.74 -1.53
CA SER A 221 12.03 -41.41 -2.74
C SER A 221 13.43 -40.86 -2.41
N ALA A 222 13.54 -40.01 -1.39
CA ALA A 222 14.82 -39.48 -0.91
C ALA A 222 15.75 -40.60 -0.39
N LYS A 223 15.18 -41.62 0.27
CA LYS A 223 15.96 -42.78 0.75
C LYS A 223 16.44 -43.67 -0.40
N ARG A 224 15.67 -43.80 -1.48
CA ARG A 224 16.07 -44.54 -2.70
C ARG A 224 17.21 -43.86 -3.46
N GLN A 225 17.22 -42.53 -3.56
CA GLN A 225 18.31 -41.81 -4.24
C GLN A 225 19.65 -41.90 -3.49
N LYS A 226 19.64 -41.81 -2.16
CA LYS A 226 20.87 -41.97 -1.36
C LYS A 226 21.54 -43.33 -1.55
N ASN A 227 20.76 -44.37 -1.85
CA ASN A 227 21.28 -45.73 -2.09
C ASN A 227 21.80 -45.94 -3.53
N ALA A 228 21.56 -45.01 -4.45
CA ALA A 228 21.94 -45.14 -5.87
C ALA A 228 23.33 -44.56 -6.19
N HIS A 229 23.90 -43.72 -5.32
CA HIS A 229 25.21 -43.10 -5.51
C HIS A 229 26.27 -43.82 -4.68
N THR A 230 26.73 -44.98 -5.15
CA THR A 230 27.94 -45.63 -4.62
C THR A 230 29.09 -45.37 -5.57
N THR A 231 29.97 -44.44 -5.22
CA THR A 231 31.28 -44.25 -5.87
C THR A 231 32.30 -45.16 -5.20
N ARG A 232 33.00 -45.97 -6.00
CA ARG A 232 34.09 -46.82 -5.53
C ARG A 232 35.38 -46.35 -6.19
N VAL A 233 36.38 -46.03 -5.38
CA VAL A 233 37.71 -45.63 -5.83
C VAL A 233 38.62 -46.84 -5.72
N SER A 234 39.25 -47.25 -6.82
CA SER A 234 40.23 -48.33 -6.83
C SER A 234 41.56 -47.81 -7.36
N ILE A 235 42.64 -48.10 -6.62
CA ILE A 235 44.01 -47.73 -6.99
C ILE A 235 44.66 -48.94 -7.65
N THR A 236 45.12 -48.77 -8.89
CA THR A 236 45.86 -49.80 -9.64
C THR A 236 47.28 -49.33 -9.89
N PRO A 237 48.25 -50.23 -10.18
CA PRO A 237 49.64 -49.85 -10.45
C PRO A 237 49.80 -48.88 -11.63
N THR A 238 48.81 -48.79 -12.51
CA THR A 238 48.76 -47.88 -13.67
C THR A 238 47.97 -46.59 -13.42
N GLY A 239 47.45 -46.37 -12.21
CA GLY A 239 46.76 -45.13 -11.81
C GLY A 239 45.49 -45.34 -10.97
N VAL A 240 44.83 -44.22 -10.64
CA VAL A 240 43.58 -44.19 -9.86
C VAL A 240 42.39 -44.20 -10.81
N ARG A 241 41.47 -45.15 -10.62
CA ARG A 241 40.20 -45.20 -11.36
C ARG A 241 39.04 -45.02 -10.39
N VAL A 242 38.15 -44.06 -10.70
CA VAL A 242 36.89 -43.84 -9.98
C VAL A 242 35.77 -44.40 -10.84
N THR A 243 35.00 -45.34 -10.31
CA THR A 243 33.79 -45.86 -10.96
C THR A 243 32.58 -45.62 -10.06
N GLY A 244 31.50 -45.12 -10.65
CA GLY A 244 30.24 -44.85 -9.98
C GLY A 244 29.12 -44.67 -11.00
N THR A 245 27.88 -44.84 -10.56
CA THR A 245 26.69 -44.42 -11.28
C THR A 245 26.39 -42.98 -10.89
N PHE A 246 26.67 -42.07 -11.81
CA PHE A 246 26.34 -40.64 -11.70
C PHE A 246 24.89 -40.44 -12.09
#